data_AF-A0A6F8XSU0-F1
#
_entry.id   AF-A0A6F8XSU0-F1
#
_cell.length_a   1.000
_cell.length_b   1.000
_cell.length_c   1.000
_cell.angle_alpha   90.00
_cell.angle_beta   90.00
_cell.angle_gamma   90.00
#
_symmetry.space_group_name_H-M   'P 1'
#
loop_
_entity.id
_entity.type
_entity.pdbx_description
1 polymer ?
#
loop_
_entity_poly.entity_id
_entity_poly.type
_entity_poly.pdbx_seq_one_letter_code
_entity_poly.pdbx_strand_id
1 'polypeptide(L)'
;MSGATAVGDWSVVGQLADLRWLSFDDVQTIDSVDFVLRLGALQRFYATGNTKVADGRVAQLGSHPVLRTIGLAQSRRHDATAAEIRKRLGGFRPF
;
A
#
# COMPACT_ATOMS: atom_id res chain seq x y z
N MET A 1 -24.74 0.35 11.91
CA MET A 1 -23.50 0.83 11.23
C MET A 1 -22.49 -0.30 11.34
N SER A 2 -22.35 -1.10 10.28
CA SER A 2 -21.42 -2.23 10.26
C SER A 2 -20.02 -1.67 10.07
N GLY A 3 -19.30 -1.43 11.17
CA GLY A 3 -17.87 -1.12 11.14
C GLY A 3 -17.14 -2.32 10.58
N ALA A 4 -16.74 -2.27 9.31
CA ALA A 4 -15.93 -3.31 8.70
C ALA A 4 -14.65 -3.43 9.52
N THR A 5 -14.47 -4.60 10.13
CA THR A 5 -13.36 -4.94 11.00
C THR A 5 -12.05 -4.69 10.26
N ALA A 6 -11.11 -3.97 10.89
CA ALA A 6 -9.76 -3.86 10.38
C ALA A 6 -9.25 -5.27 10.04
N VAL A 7 -8.83 -5.49 8.80
CA VAL A 7 -8.18 -6.74 8.42
C VAL A 7 -6.76 -6.63 8.95
N GLY A 8 -6.53 -7.14 10.16
CA GLY A 8 -5.26 -7.00 10.87
C GLY A 8 -4.20 -8.01 10.44
N ASP A 9 -4.63 -9.18 9.93
CA ASP A 9 -3.71 -10.25 9.52
C ASP A 9 -3.58 -10.34 8.00
N TRP A 10 -2.48 -9.78 7.49
CA TRP A 10 -2.10 -9.84 6.08
C TRP A 10 -1.07 -10.94 5.77
N SER A 11 -0.77 -11.81 6.74
CA SER A 11 0.29 -12.83 6.61
C SER A 11 0.03 -13.78 5.43
N VAL A 12 -1.23 -14.15 5.20
CA VAL A 12 -1.65 -15.00 4.08
C VAL A 12 -1.39 -14.31 2.74
N VAL A 13 -1.68 -13.01 2.63
CA VAL A 13 -1.39 -12.24 1.41
C VAL A 13 0.11 -12.20 1.14
N GLY A 14 0.92 -12.02 2.19
CA GLY A 14 2.39 -12.01 2.09
C GLY A 14 3.05 -13.31 1.61
N GLN A 15 2.29 -14.41 1.50
CA GLN A 15 2.78 -15.70 0.96
C GLN A 15 2.59 -15.83 -0.56
N LEU A 16 1.89 -14.89 -1.20
CA LEU A 16 1.61 -14.92 -2.63
C LEU A 16 2.85 -14.46 -3.43
N ALA A 17 3.87 -15.31 -3.48
CA ALA A 17 5.20 -14.98 -4.01
C ALA A 17 5.19 -14.42 -5.45
N ASP A 18 4.23 -14.85 -6.28
CA ASP A 18 4.09 -14.42 -7.67
C ASP A 18 3.13 -13.24 -7.88
N LEU A 19 2.57 -12.67 -6.80
CA LEU A 19 1.61 -11.58 -6.89
C LEU A 19 2.28 -10.33 -7.46
N ARG A 20 1.81 -9.87 -8.62
CA ARG A 20 2.35 -8.67 -9.31
C ARG A 20 1.52 -7.42 -9.09
N TRP A 21 0.24 -7.59 -8.80
CA TRP A 21 -0.71 -6.50 -8.57
C TRP A 21 -1.54 -6.84 -7.35
N LEU A 22 -1.54 -5.94 -6.37
CA LEU A 22 -2.44 -5.96 -5.24
C LEU A 22 -3.23 -4.64 -5.16
N SER A 23 -4.54 -4.75 -5.00
CA SER A 23 -5.43 -3.60 -4.86
C SER A 23 -6.38 -3.82 -3.70
N PHE A 24 -6.49 -2.83 -2.85
CA PHE A 24 -7.51 -2.71 -1.81
C PHE A 24 -8.37 -1.50 -2.14
N ASP A 25 -9.67 -1.72 -2.19
CA ASP A 25 -10.64 -0.66 -2.41
C ASP A 25 -11.66 -0.69 -1.28
N ASP A 26 -11.94 0.48 -0.71
CA ASP A 26 -12.88 0.65 0.40
C ASP A 26 -12.65 -0.26 1.63
N VAL A 27 -11.39 -0.60 1.92
CA VAL A 27 -11.03 -1.27 3.18
C VAL A 27 -10.86 -0.20 4.25
N GLN A 28 -11.63 -0.20 5.35
CA GLN A 28 -11.57 0.90 6.34
C GLN A 28 -10.16 1.30 6.77
N THR A 29 -9.29 0.33 7.10
CA THR A 29 -7.89 0.61 7.47
C THR A 29 -6.97 -0.58 7.14
N ILE A 30 -5.77 -0.26 6.65
CA ILE A 30 -4.61 -1.14 6.56
C ILE A 30 -3.63 -0.69 7.64
N ASP A 31 -3.45 -1.49 8.68
CA ASP A 31 -2.64 -1.11 9.84
C ASP A 31 -1.14 -1.21 9.59
N SER A 32 -0.71 -2.05 8.63
CA SER A 32 0.68 -2.19 8.23
C SER A 32 0.85 -2.52 6.76
N VAL A 33 1.92 -2.02 6.14
CA VAL A 33 2.33 -2.38 4.77
C VAL A 33 3.49 -3.37 4.71
N ASP A 34 3.92 -3.94 5.84
CA ASP A 34 5.07 -4.86 5.90
C ASP A 34 4.89 -6.11 5.02
N PHE A 35 3.65 -6.57 4.84
CA PHE A 35 3.36 -7.70 3.96
C PHE A 35 3.69 -7.38 2.49
N VAL A 36 3.58 -6.12 2.08
CA VAL A 36 3.94 -5.67 0.73
C VAL A 36 5.42 -5.89 0.47
N LEU A 37 6.27 -5.69 1.48
CA LEU A 37 7.72 -5.92 1.39
C LEU A 37 8.10 -7.39 1.26
N ARG A 38 7.20 -8.31 1.62
CA ARG A 38 7.41 -9.77 1.47
C ARG A 38 7.04 -10.26 0.08
N LEU A 39 6.25 -9.49 -0.67
CA LEU A 39 5.79 -9.83 -2.01
C LEU A 39 6.87 -9.51 -3.05
N GLY A 40 7.92 -10.32 -3.11
CA GLY A 40 9.11 -10.04 -3.93
C GLY A 40 8.84 -9.79 -5.43
N ALA A 41 7.72 -10.26 -5.98
CA ALA A 41 7.31 -10.01 -7.36
C ALA A 41 6.35 -8.81 -7.55
N LEU A 42 5.95 -8.11 -6.49
CA LEU A 42 4.91 -7.09 -6.55
C LEU A 42 5.39 -5.83 -7.27
N GLN A 43 4.68 -5.49 -8.34
CA GLN A 43 4.97 -4.34 -9.19
C GLN A 43 4.00 -3.19 -8.97
N ARG A 44 2.77 -3.49 -8.52
CA ARG A 44 1.73 -2.49 -8.32
C ARG A 44 0.99 -2.73 -7.02
N PHE A 45 0.90 -1.68 -6.20
CA PHE A 45 0.14 -1.67 -4.96
C PHE A 45 -0.84 -0.49 -4.97
N TYR A 46 -2.11 -0.79 -4.73
CA TYR A 46 -3.16 0.22 -4.63
C TYR A 46 -3.93 0.05 -3.31
N ALA A 47 -4.11 1.16 -2.60
CA ALA A 47 -4.99 1.26 -1.44
C ALA A 47 -5.85 2.51 -1.66
N THR A 48 -7.01 2.33 -2.31
CA THR A 48 -7.86 3.40 -2.85
C THR A 48 -9.20 3.48 -2.13
N GLY A 49 -10.06 4.42 -2.56
CA GLY A 49 -11.36 4.67 -1.96
C GLY A 49 -11.24 5.20 -0.53
N ASN A 50 -11.99 4.62 0.39
CA ASN A 50 -11.95 4.94 1.82
C ASN A 50 -10.82 4.24 2.58
N THR A 51 -9.83 3.69 1.85
CA THR A 51 -8.74 2.94 2.48
C THR A 51 -7.71 3.84 3.15
N LYS A 52 -7.69 3.79 4.48
CA LYS A 52 -6.66 4.46 5.28
C LYS A 52 -5.48 3.52 5.52
N VAL A 53 -4.27 3.92 5.14
CA VAL A 53 -3.06 3.21 5.59
C VAL A 53 -2.61 3.86 6.90
N ALA A 54 -2.77 3.21 8.05
CA ALA A 54 -2.39 3.83 9.31
C ALA A 54 -0.87 3.83 9.56
N ASP A 55 -0.13 3.06 8.75
CA ASP A 55 1.29 2.81 8.92
C ASP A 55 2.15 4.05 8.61
N GLY A 56 3.07 4.40 9.52
CA GLY A 56 4.12 5.41 9.27
C GLY A 56 5.23 4.91 8.33
N ARG A 57 5.23 3.61 8.01
CA ARG A 57 6.28 2.92 7.26
C ARG A 57 6.03 2.86 5.76
N VAL A 58 5.01 3.55 5.24
CA VAL A 58 4.74 3.63 3.79
C VAL A 58 5.99 4.05 2.99
N ALA A 59 6.88 4.88 3.56
CA ALA A 59 8.16 5.24 2.94
C ALA A 59 9.05 4.03 2.57
N GLN A 60 8.95 2.93 3.32
CA GLN A 60 9.70 1.69 3.06
C GLN A 60 9.24 0.98 1.79
N LEU A 61 8.04 1.28 1.27
CA LEU A 61 7.63 0.78 -0.04
C LEU A 61 8.54 1.29 -1.17
N GLY A 62 9.20 2.43 -0.96
CA GLY A 62 10.21 2.95 -1.88
C GLY A 62 11.52 2.13 -1.93
N SER A 63 11.75 1.20 -1.01
CA SER A 63 12.87 0.24 -1.07
C SER A 63 12.49 -1.12 -1.63
N HIS A 64 11.23 -1.31 -2.03
CA HIS A 64 10.79 -2.58 -2.60
C HIS A 64 11.53 -2.86 -3.93
N PRO A 65 12.10 -4.05 -4.14
CA PRO A 65 13.06 -4.31 -5.22
C PRO A 65 12.48 -4.13 -6.63
N VAL A 66 11.17 -4.35 -6.80
CA VAL A 66 10.51 -4.32 -8.11
C VAL A 66 9.18 -3.54 -8.14
N LEU A 67 8.84 -2.84 -7.05
CA LEU A 67 7.59 -2.07 -7.00
C LEU A 67 7.74 -0.83 -7.86
N ARG A 68 6.80 -0.61 -8.78
CA ARG A 68 6.87 0.50 -9.74
C ARG A 68 5.72 1.48 -9.58
N THR A 69 4.61 1.04 -9.01
CA THR A 69 3.42 1.86 -8.89
C THR A 69 2.81 1.69 -7.51
N ILE A 70 2.54 2.82 -6.89
CA ILE A 70 1.82 2.92 -5.62
C ILE A 70 0.69 3.93 -5.82
N GLY A 71 -0.54 3.51 -5.57
CA GLY A 71 -1.69 4.41 -5.47
C GLY A 71 -2.22 4.37 -4.04
N LEU A 72 -2.27 5.50 -3.37
CA LEU A 72 -2.83 5.63 -2.03
C LEU A 72 -3.95 6.67 -2.09
N ALA A 73 -5.08 6.38 -1.45
CA ALA A 73 -6.14 7.35 -1.24
C ALA A 73 -5.59 8.60 -0.55
N GLN A 74 -6.13 9.77 -0.88
CA GLN A 74 -5.75 11.06 -0.33
C GLN A 74 -6.11 11.17 1.16
N SER A 75 -5.32 10.52 2.00
CA SER A 75 -5.29 10.76 3.43
C SER A 75 -4.29 11.89 3.65
N ARG A 76 -4.75 13.05 4.15
CA ARG A 76 -3.95 14.27 4.42
C ARG A 76 -2.65 14.01 5.23
N ARG A 77 -2.50 12.85 5.87
CA ARG A 77 -1.31 12.45 6.64
C ARG A 77 -0.21 11.81 5.78
N HIS A 78 -0.51 11.35 4.58
CA HIS A 78 0.47 10.68 3.71
C HIS A 78 1.10 11.58 2.66
N ASP A 79 0.70 12.85 2.52
CA ASP A 79 1.18 13.68 1.41
C ASP A 79 2.72 13.85 1.40
N ALA A 80 3.33 13.99 2.58
CA ALA A 80 4.79 14.06 2.70
C ALA A 80 5.48 12.71 2.38
N THR A 81 4.92 11.60 2.86
CA THR A 81 5.45 10.25 2.61
C THR A 81 5.24 9.82 1.15
N ALA A 82 4.10 10.18 0.55
CA ALA A 82 3.79 9.98 -0.84
C ALA A 82 4.73 10.80 -1.73
N ALA A 83 5.12 12.02 -1.33
CA ALA A 83 6.11 12.82 -2.05
C ALA A 83 7.51 12.17 -2.08
N GLU A 84 7.98 11.61 -0.96
CA GLU A 84 9.27 10.90 -0.91
C GLU A 84 9.24 9.60 -1.75
N ILE A 85 8.13 8.87 -1.71
CA ILE A 85 7.91 7.69 -2.56
C ILE A 85 7.84 8.07 -4.04
N ARG A 86 7.19 9.19 -4.38
CA ARG A 86 7.15 9.73 -5.74
C ARG A 86 8.55 9.97 -6.29
N LYS A 87 9.43 10.56 -5.47
CA LYS A 87 10.82 10.81 -5.85
C LYS A 87 11.59 9.53 -6.13
N ARG A 88 11.29 8.44 -5.40
CA ARG A 88 11.99 7.15 -5.54
C ARG A 88 11.46 6.28 -6.68
N LEU A 89 10.15 6.31 -6.92
CA LEU A 89 9.49 5.39 -7.87
C LEU A 89 9.19 6.01 -9.24
N GLY A 90 9.25 7.35 -9.39
CA GLY A 90 9.06 8.04 -10.68
C GLY A 90 7.68 7.87 -11.33
N GLY A 91 6.73 7.18 -10.68
CA GLY A 91 5.48 6.73 -11.28
C GLY A 91 4.30 6.69 -10.31
N PHE A 92 3.94 7.84 -9.75
CA PHE A 92 2.65 8.02 -9.09
C PHE A 92 1.63 8.54 -10.10
N ARG A 93 0.50 7.84 -10.25
CA ARG A 93 -0.67 8.37 -10.94
C ARG A 93 -1.75 8.64 -9.90
N PRO A 94 -2.16 9.90 -9.67
CA PRO A 94 -3.38 10.16 -8.93
C PRO A 94 -4.56 9.60 -9.72
N PHE A 95 -5.44 8.88 -9.04
CA PHE A 95 -6.80 8.58 -9.48
C PHE A 95 -7.73 9.33 -8.54
#